data_AF-A0A653BZ56-F1
#
_entry.id   AF-A0A653BZ56-F1
#
_cell.length_a   1.000
_cell.length_b   1.000
_cell.length_c   1.000
_cell.angle_alpha   90.00
_cell.angle_beta   90.00
_cell.angle_gamma   90.00
#
_symmetry.space_group_name_H-M   'P 1'
#
loop_
_entity.id
_entity.type
_entity.pdbx_description
1 polymer ?
#
loop_
_entity_poly.entity_id
_entity_poly.type
_entity_poly.pdbx_seq_one_letter_code
_entity_poly.pdbx_strand_id
1 'polypeptide(L)'
;MFDFSATRSKRSIEETLRRLKLDHVDVLQVHDIEFAPSIDTILNETLPALQDIVKEGRAKYIGITGYPVTTLWECIERSHVPINMILSYCRLTMIDNTLNTFIPKLQAKNVGIVNAAAHSMGLLSNFGPPEWHPAGQEIKTACTEARQYCKDKGVELGKLALYYSLQQEGPATVLVGMKNRQLLDDNLQVFNDGLNPKEQAVYNHVLKIFEKLTVRHWENVEIENYRKIMSGEAGGGGFFK
;
A
#
# COMPACT_ATOMS: atom_id res chain seq x y z
N MET A 1 15.19 12.23 -0.66
CA MET A 1 15.51 11.75 -2.01
C MET A 1 15.67 10.25 -1.95
N PHE A 2 15.03 9.49 -2.85
CA PHE A 2 15.21 8.05 -2.89
C PHE A 2 16.59 7.69 -3.45
N ASP A 3 17.20 6.65 -2.89
CA ASP A 3 18.49 6.13 -3.33
C ASP A 3 18.37 4.60 -3.40
N PHE A 4 18.28 4.10 -4.63
CA PHE A 4 18.10 2.68 -4.94
C PHE A 4 19.43 1.98 -5.23
N SER A 5 20.57 2.62 -4.95
CA SER A 5 21.87 2.01 -5.22
C SER A 5 22.14 0.77 -4.37
N ALA A 6 22.99 -0.12 -4.88
CA ALA A 6 23.49 -1.27 -4.13
C ALA A 6 24.16 -0.84 -2.80
N THR A 7 24.96 0.23 -2.84
CA THR A 7 25.65 0.80 -1.67
C THR A 7 24.66 1.26 -0.60
N ARG A 8 23.58 1.95 -1.00
CA ARG A 8 22.55 2.36 -0.04
C ARG A 8 21.84 1.17 0.57
N SER A 9 21.53 0.16 -0.22
CA SER A 9 20.86 -1.07 0.23
C SER A 9 21.65 -1.79 1.32
N LYS A 10 22.96 -2.00 1.11
CA LYS A 10 23.87 -2.63 2.09
C LYS A 10 23.96 -1.84 3.40
N ARG A 11 24.07 -0.52 3.32
CA ARG A 11 24.05 0.36 4.49
C ARG A 11 22.68 0.35 5.20
N SER A 12 21.58 0.28 4.44
CA SER A 12 20.21 0.30 5.00
C SER A 12 19.91 -0.91 5.86
N ILE A 13 20.37 -2.10 5.45
CA ILE A 13 20.18 -3.31 6.25
C ILE A 13 21.01 -3.26 7.55
N GLU A 14 22.25 -2.75 7.53
CA GLU A 14 23.05 -2.55 8.75
C GLU A 14 22.36 -1.64 9.76
N GLU A 15 21.83 -0.50 9.28
CA GLU A 15 21.07 0.43 10.11
C GLU A 15 19.81 -0.22 10.69
N THR A 16 19.12 -1.03 9.89
CA THR A 16 17.88 -1.71 10.27
C THR A 16 18.13 -2.76 11.34
N LEU A 17 19.09 -3.66 11.13
CA LEU A 17 19.47 -4.70 12.09
C LEU A 17 19.91 -4.10 13.43
N ARG A 18 20.70 -3.02 13.39
CA ARG A 18 21.10 -2.29 14.60
C ARG A 18 19.91 -1.70 15.35
N ARG A 19 18.95 -1.08 14.64
CA ARG A 19 17.73 -0.49 15.26
C ARG A 19 16.83 -1.56 15.89
N LEU A 20 16.66 -2.69 15.18
CA LEU A 20 15.81 -3.79 15.63
C LEU A 20 16.49 -4.68 16.68
N LYS A 21 17.82 -4.58 16.83
CA LYS A 21 18.64 -5.46 17.66
C LYS A 21 18.48 -6.93 17.26
N LEU A 22 18.52 -7.17 15.94
CA LEU A 22 18.41 -8.49 15.32
C LEU A 22 19.61 -8.75 14.43
N ASP A 23 19.92 -10.02 14.22
CA ASP A 23 20.98 -10.45 13.29
C ASP A 23 20.45 -10.62 11.85
N HIS A 24 19.14 -10.84 11.70
CA HIS A 24 18.46 -10.94 10.41
C HIS A 24 17.01 -10.45 10.47
N VAL A 25 16.41 -10.21 9.30
CA VAL A 25 14.97 -9.96 9.13
C VAL A 25 14.32 -11.05 8.28
N ASP A 26 13.02 -11.29 8.45
CA ASP A 26 12.33 -12.26 7.61
C ASP A 26 12.18 -11.76 6.18
N VAL A 27 11.77 -10.50 6.00
CA VAL A 27 11.56 -9.90 4.66
C VAL A 27 12.26 -8.56 4.57
N LEU A 28 13.01 -8.35 3.49
CA LEU A 28 13.56 -7.05 3.11
C LEU A 28 12.84 -6.53 1.86
N GLN A 29 12.22 -5.35 1.95
CA GLN A 29 11.42 -4.77 0.87
C GLN A 29 12.10 -3.56 0.25
N VAL A 30 12.08 -3.47 -1.09
CA VAL A 30 12.40 -2.23 -1.82
C VAL A 30 11.17 -1.33 -1.79
N HIS A 31 11.26 -0.20 -1.10
CA HIS A 31 10.12 0.68 -0.86
C HIS A 31 9.87 1.61 -2.07
N ASP A 32 8.61 1.71 -2.49
CA ASP A 32 8.10 2.61 -3.53
C ASP A 32 8.94 2.63 -4.81
N ILE A 33 9.02 1.46 -5.46
CA ILE A 33 9.89 1.24 -6.62
C ILE A 33 9.55 2.16 -7.82
N GLU A 34 8.35 2.72 -7.87
CA GLU A 34 7.92 3.70 -8.88
C GLU A 34 8.67 5.04 -8.81
N PHE A 35 9.34 5.34 -7.69
CA PHE A 35 10.17 6.54 -7.53
C PHE A 35 11.63 6.32 -7.95
N ALA A 36 11.98 5.11 -8.38
CA ALA A 36 13.28 4.86 -8.97
C ALA A 36 13.46 5.68 -10.27
N PRO A 37 14.70 6.09 -10.60
CA PRO A 37 14.98 6.74 -11.89
C PRO A 37 14.49 5.91 -13.08
N SER A 38 14.65 4.58 -12.97
CA SER A 38 14.02 3.60 -13.84
C SER A 38 13.89 2.25 -13.13
N ILE A 39 13.05 1.37 -13.67
CA ILE A 39 12.98 -0.04 -13.21
C ILE A 39 14.33 -0.74 -13.38
N ASP A 40 15.14 -0.36 -14.37
CA ASP A 40 16.47 -0.94 -14.58
C ASP A 40 17.41 -0.71 -13.39
N THR A 41 17.28 0.41 -12.69
CA THR A 41 18.03 0.64 -11.44
C THR A 41 17.68 -0.42 -10.39
N ILE A 42 16.39 -0.73 -10.23
CA ILE A 42 15.93 -1.76 -9.29
C ILE A 42 16.47 -3.13 -9.69
N LEU A 43 16.32 -3.49 -10.98
CA LEU A 43 16.68 -4.79 -11.53
C LEU A 43 18.19 -5.07 -11.48
N ASN A 44 19.01 -4.05 -11.80
CA ASN A 44 20.44 -4.23 -12.01
C ASN A 44 21.30 -3.83 -10.80
N GLU A 45 20.78 -3.00 -9.88
CA GLU A 45 21.53 -2.60 -8.69
C GLU A 45 20.88 -3.10 -7.40
N THR A 46 19.63 -2.74 -7.15
CA THR A 46 18.98 -2.98 -5.86
C THR A 46 18.77 -4.46 -5.59
N LEU A 47 18.11 -5.18 -6.51
CA LEU A 47 17.75 -6.58 -6.32
C LEU A 47 18.98 -7.50 -6.21
N PRO A 48 20.05 -7.35 -7.03
CA PRO A 48 21.28 -8.12 -6.84
C PRO A 48 21.91 -7.91 -5.46
N ALA A 49 21.94 -6.65 -4.97
CA ALA A 49 22.45 -6.37 -3.63
C ALA A 49 21.60 -7.01 -2.52
N LEU A 50 20.27 -7.01 -2.67
CA LEU A 50 19.36 -7.71 -1.76
C LEU A 50 19.55 -9.23 -1.81
N GLN A 51 19.82 -9.79 -2.98
CA GLN A 51 20.14 -11.21 -3.12
C GLN A 51 21.41 -11.58 -2.36
N ASP A 52 22.45 -10.76 -2.41
CA ASP A 52 23.67 -10.98 -1.63
C ASP A 52 23.40 -10.91 -0.12
N ILE A 53 22.59 -9.94 0.33
CA ILE A 53 22.15 -9.83 1.74
C ILE A 53 21.41 -11.10 2.21
N VAL A 54 20.58 -11.69 1.33
CA VAL A 54 19.90 -12.97 1.62
C VAL A 54 20.90 -14.12 1.68
N LYS A 55 21.85 -14.21 0.75
CA LYS A 55 22.93 -15.23 0.77
C LYS A 55 23.79 -15.13 2.02
N GLU A 56 24.02 -13.92 2.54
CA GLU A 56 24.71 -13.66 3.80
C GLU A 56 23.89 -14.07 5.04
N GLY A 57 22.63 -14.48 4.88
CA GLY A 57 21.74 -14.89 5.98
C GLY A 57 21.14 -13.73 6.76
N ARG A 58 21.27 -12.49 6.28
CA ARG A 58 20.80 -11.27 6.95
C ARG A 58 19.35 -10.90 6.62
N ALA A 59 18.79 -11.52 5.59
CA ALA A 59 17.37 -11.51 5.28
C ALA A 59 16.95 -12.90 4.75
N LYS A 60 15.69 -13.31 4.94
CA LYS A 60 15.20 -14.59 4.37
C LYS A 60 14.57 -14.42 2.99
N TYR A 61 13.81 -13.34 2.79
CA TYR A 61 13.03 -13.11 1.57
C TYR A 61 13.16 -11.67 1.07
N ILE A 62 12.95 -11.50 -0.23
CA ILE A 62 12.94 -10.19 -0.90
C ILE A 62 11.50 -9.84 -1.27
N GLY A 63 11.11 -8.60 -0.98
CA GLY A 63 9.87 -8.03 -1.48
C GLY A 63 10.05 -6.68 -2.15
N ILE A 64 8.99 -6.20 -2.78
CA ILE A 64 8.90 -4.85 -3.36
C ILE A 64 7.58 -4.20 -2.97
N THR A 65 7.60 -2.89 -2.81
CA THR A 65 6.42 -2.08 -2.46
C THR A 65 6.17 -1.05 -3.55
N GLY A 66 4.90 -0.72 -3.79
CA GLY A 66 4.55 0.38 -4.69
C GLY A 66 3.05 0.59 -4.85
N TYR A 67 2.68 1.76 -5.37
CA TYR A 67 1.31 2.10 -5.70
C TYR A 67 0.88 1.54 -7.06
N PRO A 68 1.58 1.77 -8.19
CA PRO A 68 1.15 1.25 -9.48
C PRO A 68 1.37 -0.27 -9.53
N VAL A 69 0.29 -1.05 -9.61
CA VAL A 69 0.38 -2.51 -9.68
C VAL A 69 1.09 -2.95 -10.97
N THR A 70 1.01 -2.14 -12.02
CA THR A 70 1.75 -2.29 -13.28
C THR A 70 3.26 -2.25 -13.08
N THR A 71 3.77 -1.28 -12.32
CA THR A 71 5.20 -1.15 -11.97
C THR A 71 5.69 -2.34 -11.15
N LEU A 72 4.91 -2.79 -10.16
CA LEU A 72 5.21 -4.00 -9.39
C LEU A 72 5.32 -5.23 -10.29
N TRP A 73 4.35 -5.40 -11.19
CA TRP A 73 4.33 -6.52 -12.13
C TRP A 73 5.51 -6.48 -13.09
N GLU A 74 5.82 -5.32 -13.68
CA GLU A 74 6.93 -5.16 -14.59
C GLU A 74 8.26 -5.58 -13.93
N CYS A 75 8.48 -5.15 -12.67
CA CYS A 75 9.68 -5.53 -11.91
C CYS A 75 9.76 -7.06 -11.70
N ILE A 76 8.65 -7.70 -11.33
CA ILE A 76 8.58 -9.16 -11.15
C ILE A 76 8.83 -9.91 -12.46
N GLU A 77 8.23 -9.46 -13.56
CA GLU A 77 8.32 -10.11 -14.86
C GLU A 77 9.73 -10.06 -15.43
N ARG A 78 10.45 -8.95 -15.20
CA ARG A 78 11.78 -8.70 -15.75
C ARG A 78 12.92 -9.13 -14.83
N SER A 79 12.66 -9.40 -13.55
CA SER A 79 13.71 -9.72 -12.58
C SER A 79 14.29 -11.12 -12.76
N HIS A 80 15.62 -11.20 -12.75
CA HIS A 80 16.36 -12.46 -12.61
C HIS A 80 16.57 -12.86 -11.14
N VAL A 81 16.39 -11.92 -10.21
CA VAL A 81 16.42 -12.19 -8.77
C VAL A 81 15.00 -12.57 -8.32
N PRO A 82 14.81 -13.67 -7.58
CA PRO A 82 13.50 -14.04 -7.06
C PRO A 82 12.94 -12.94 -6.14
N ILE A 83 11.75 -12.44 -6.48
CA ILE A 83 10.95 -11.57 -5.61
C ILE A 83 9.86 -12.45 -4.99
N ASN A 84 9.85 -12.56 -3.67
CA ASN A 84 8.97 -13.48 -2.94
C ASN A 84 7.61 -12.87 -2.63
N MET A 85 7.52 -11.55 -2.48
CA MET A 85 6.26 -10.89 -2.17
C MET A 85 6.19 -9.44 -2.68
N ILE A 86 4.97 -8.96 -2.84
CA ILE A 86 4.68 -7.53 -3.01
C ILE A 86 3.91 -6.98 -1.82
N LEU A 87 4.10 -5.70 -1.55
CA LEU A 87 3.16 -4.89 -0.79
C LEU A 87 2.54 -3.86 -1.73
N SER A 88 1.25 -4.03 -2.03
CA SER A 88 0.47 -3.08 -2.82
C SER A 88 -0.40 -2.28 -1.88
N TYR A 89 -0.32 -0.96 -1.94
CA TYR A 89 -1.10 -0.09 -1.07
C TYR A 89 -2.21 0.63 -1.82
N CYS A 90 -3.39 0.75 -1.21
CA CYS A 90 -4.56 1.47 -1.77
C CYS A 90 -5.15 0.90 -3.08
N ARG A 91 -4.70 -0.27 -3.57
CA ARG A 91 -5.13 -0.86 -4.86
C ARG A 91 -6.12 -2.03 -4.75
N LEU A 92 -6.51 -2.37 -3.52
CA LEU A 92 -7.52 -3.36 -3.20
C LEU A 92 -8.35 -2.90 -1.99
N THR A 93 -9.25 -1.97 -2.26
CA THR A 93 -10.04 -1.18 -1.30
C THR A 93 -11.46 -0.98 -1.84
N MET A 94 -12.35 -0.39 -1.04
CA MET A 94 -13.70 -0.04 -1.51
C MET A 94 -13.72 0.96 -2.69
N ILE A 95 -12.63 1.69 -2.92
CA ILE A 95 -12.51 2.68 -4.00
C ILE A 95 -11.92 2.03 -5.26
N ASP A 96 -10.82 1.29 -5.10
CA ASP A 96 -10.03 0.69 -6.18
C ASP A 96 -9.75 -0.79 -5.95
N ASN A 97 -10.00 -1.61 -6.97
CA ASN A 97 -9.74 -3.05 -6.99
C ASN A 97 -8.82 -3.49 -8.13
N THR A 98 -8.01 -2.58 -8.66
CA THR A 98 -7.07 -2.86 -9.76
C THR A 98 -6.19 -4.09 -9.46
N LEU A 99 -5.78 -4.29 -8.21
CA LEU A 99 -4.97 -5.44 -7.80
C LEU A 99 -5.60 -6.79 -8.16
N ASN A 100 -6.94 -6.91 -8.16
CA ASN A 100 -7.63 -8.17 -8.51
C ASN A 100 -7.27 -8.67 -9.91
N THR A 101 -6.98 -7.76 -10.84
CA THR A 101 -6.57 -8.13 -12.22
C THR A 101 -5.14 -8.67 -12.29
N PHE A 102 -4.34 -8.49 -11.24
CA PHE A 102 -2.94 -8.93 -11.14
C PHE A 102 -2.77 -10.14 -10.22
N ILE A 103 -3.71 -10.41 -9.31
CA ILE A 103 -3.63 -11.53 -8.36
C ILE A 103 -3.34 -12.88 -9.06
N PRO A 104 -4.06 -13.30 -10.12
CA PRO A 104 -3.82 -14.60 -10.72
C PRO A 104 -2.40 -14.78 -11.27
N LYS A 105 -1.83 -13.74 -11.87
CA LYS A 105 -0.47 -13.79 -12.44
C LYS A 105 0.63 -13.69 -11.38
N LEU A 106 0.37 -13.00 -10.26
CA LEU A 106 1.25 -12.98 -9.10
C LEU A 106 1.30 -14.36 -8.43
N GLN A 107 0.13 -14.99 -8.24
CA GLN A 107 0.02 -16.34 -7.71
C GLN A 107 0.69 -17.39 -8.62
N ALA A 108 0.51 -17.27 -9.94
CA ALA A 108 1.20 -18.14 -10.91
C ALA A 108 2.74 -18.04 -10.84
N LYS A 109 3.27 -16.93 -10.32
CA LYS A 109 4.70 -16.71 -10.07
C LYS A 109 5.13 -17.07 -8.63
N ASN A 110 4.23 -17.62 -7.81
CA ASN A 110 4.43 -17.88 -6.38
C ASN A 110 4.84 -16.63 -5.58
N VAL A 111 4.28 -15.47 -5.94
CA VAL A 111 4.53 -14.20 -5.24
C VAL A 111 3.43 -13.96 -4.21
N GLY A 112 3.82 -13.83 -2.94
CA GLY A 112 2.92 -13.45 -1.86
C GLY A 112 2.44 -12.00 -1.98
N ILE A 113 1.22 -11.71 -1.53
CA ILE A 113 0.62 -10.39 -1.66
C ILE A 113 0.25 -9.86 -0.28
N VAL A 114 0.79 -8.70 0.08
CA VAL A 114 0.35 -7.90 1.23
C VAL A 114 -0.51 -6.76 0.69
N ASN A 115 -1.81 -6.78 1.01
CA ASN A 115 -2.69 -5.65 0.75
C ASN A 115 -2.53 -4.62 1.88
N ALA A 116 -2.11 -3.41 1.55
CA ALA A 116 -1.87 -2.36 2.52
C ALA A 116 -2.77 -1.15 2.30
N ALA A 117 -2.86 -0.30 3.33
CA ALA A 117 -3.63 0.93 3.29
C ALA A 117 -5.10 0.70 2.86
N ALA A 118 -5.76 -0.29 3.46
CA ALA A 118 -7.20 -0.55 3.32
C ALA A 118 -8.08 0.70 3.51
N HIS A 119 -7.57 1.67 4.30
CA HIS A 119 -8.22 2.94 4.60
C HIS A 119 -7.96 4.05 3.55
N SER A 120 -7.27 3.73 2.45
CA SER A 120 -6.89 4.67 1.38
C SER A 120 -6.28 5.96 1.94
N MET A 121 -5.23 5.81 2.76
CA MET A 121 -4.49 6.91 3.40
C MET A 121 -5.40 7.91 4.15
N GLY A 122 -6.47 7.40 4.78
CA GLY A 122 -7.40 8.17 5.61
C GLY A 122 -8.68 8.60 4.90
N LEU A 123 -8.77 8.46 3.57
CA LEU A 123 -10.01 8.73 2.82
C LEU A 123 -11.20 7.93 3.39
N LEU A 124 -10.97 6.64 3.64
CA LEU A 124 -11.97 5.70 4.15
C LEU A 124 -11.94 5.64 5.69
N SER A 125 -12.04 6.80 6.34
CA SER A 125 -12.16 6.91 7.79
C SER A 125 -13.09 8.04 8.20
N ASN A 126 -13.62 8.01 9.42
CA ASN A 126 -14.43 9.12 9.94
C ASN A 126 -13.61 10.37 10.27
N PHE A 127 -12.29 10.23 10.44
CA PHE A 127 -11.38 11.36 10.61
C PHE A 127 -11.15 12.10 9.29
N GLY A 128 -10.98 11.34 8.21
CA GLY A 128 -10.68 11.84 6.88
C GLY A 128 -9.20 11.89 6.55
N PRO A 129 -8.86 12.17 5.29
CA PRO A 129 -7.49 12.19 4.82
C PRO A 129 -6.78 13.48 5.31
N PRO A 130 -5.44 13.49 5.31
CA PRO A 130 -4.67 14.71 5.45
C PRO A 130 -4.89 15.65 4.24
N GLU A 131 -4.62 16.96 4.43
CA GLU A 131 -4.83 17.98 3.38
C GLU A 131 -4.06 17.69 2.08
N TRP A 132 -2.85 17.13 2.21
CA TRP A 132 -1.96 16.82 1.09
C TRP A 132 -2.36 15.59 0.27
N HIS A 133 -3.46 14.91 0.60
CA HIS A 133 -3.82 13.64 -0.04
C HIS A 133 -3.95 13.76 -1.58
N PRO A 134 -3.31 12.88 -2.37
CA PRO A 134 -3.17 13.03 -3.82
C PRO A 134 -4.44 12.74 -4.63
N ALA A 135 -5.42 12.04 -4.06
CA ALA A 135 -6.70 11.75 -4.72
C ALA A 135 -7.38 12.99 -5.32
N GLY A 136 -7.97 12.79 -6.51
CA GLY A 136 -8.77 13.80 -7.19
C GLY A 136 -10.05 14.17 -6.45
N GLN A 137 -10.66 15.28 -6.86
CA GLN A 137 -11.83 15.85 -6.18
C GLN A 137 -13.03 14.90 -6.18
N GLU A 138 -13.24 14.13 -7.24
CA GLU A 138 -14.33 13.13 -7.33
C GLU A 138 -14.25 12.11 -6.18
N ILE A 139 -13.08 11.48 -6.01
CA ILE A 139 -12.82 10.52 -4.93
C ILE A 139 -12.99 11.21 -3.57
N LYS A 140 -12.45 12.41 -3.39
CA LYS A 140 -12.55 13.16 -2.12
C LYS A 140 -13.99 13.49 -1.75
N THR A 141 -14.81 13.89 -2.73
CA THR A 141 -16.23 14.19 -2.53
C THR A 141 -17.00 12.93 -2.16
N ALA A 142 -16.82 11.82 -2.89
CA ALA A 142 -17.46 10.55 -2.58
C ALA A 142 -17.08 10.01 -1.19
N CYS A 143 -15.80 10.11 -0.81
CA CYS A 143 -15.34 9.72 0.52
C CYS A 143 -15.91 10.62 1.62
N THR A 144 -16.16 11.90 1.33
CA THR A 144 -16.79 12.83 2.27
C THR A 144 -18.28 12.51 2.45
N GLU A 145 -18.99 12.17 1.37
CA GLU A 145 -20.38 11.68 1.41
C GLU A 145 -20.48 10.39 2.23
N ALA A 146 -19.65 9.38 1.93
CA ALA A 146 -19.62 8.11 2.65
C ALA A 146 -19.32 8.31 4.15
N ARG A 147 -18.36 9.20 4.46
CA ARG A 147 -18.03 9.58 5.83
C ARG A 147 -19.21 10.20 6.56
N GLN A 148 -19.88 11.17 5.94
CA GLN A 148 -21.01 11.85 6.57
C GLN A 148 -22.14 10.85 6.85
N TYR A 149 -22.45 9.98 5.87
CA TYR A 149 -23.43 8.93 6.05
C TYR A 149 -23.08 7.97 7.20
N CYS A 150 -21.82 7.54 7.29
CA CYS A 150 -21.36 6.68 8.40
C CYS A 150 -21.50 7.38 9.76
N LYS A 151 -21.12 8.66 9.86
CA LYS A 151 -21.27 9.47 11.08
C LYS A 151 -22.72 9.61 11.50
N ASP A 152 -23.63 9.92 10.57
CA ASP A 152 -25.07 10.05 10.85
C ASP A 152 -25.69 8.73 11.35
N LYS A 153 -25.09 7.60 10.98
CA LYS A 153 -25.48 6.27 11.46
C LYS A 153 -24.70 5.81 12.68
N GLY A 154 -23.71 6.56 13.16
CA GLY A 154 -22.84 6.13 14.25
C GLY A 154 -22.09 4.83 13.93
N VAL A 155 -21.55 4.73 12.71
CA VAL A 155 -20.71 3.62 12.22
C VAL A 155 -19.34 4.17 11.85
N GLU A 156 -18.28 3.42 12.13
CA GLU A 156 -16.92 3.80 11.74
C GLU A 156 -16.62 3.37 10.31
N LEU A 157 -16.39 4.32 9.40
CA LEU A 157 -16.07 4.02 8.00
C LEU A 157 -14.81 3.15 7.87
N GLY A 158 -13.84 3.29 8.77
CA GLY A 158 -12.63 2.47 8.77
C GLY A 158 -12.90 0.98 8.98
N LYS A 159 -13.88 0.61 9.83
CA LYS A 159 -14.29 -0.79 10.00
C LYS A 159 -14.80 -1.40 8.70
N LEU A 160 -15.59 -0.62 7.95
CA LEU A 160 -16.15 -1.03 6.66
C LEU A 160 -15.04 -1.25 5.62
N ALA A 161 -14.03 -0.37 5.61
CA ALA A 161 -12.88 -0.44 4.73
C ALA A 161 -11.98 -1.65 5.00
N LEU A 162 -11.72 -1.93 6.29
CA LEU A 162 -10.98 -3.12 6.70
C LEU A 162 -11.76 -4.38 6.34
N TYR A 163 -13.07 -4.42 6.65
CA TYR A 163 -13.94 -5.55 6.32
C TYR A 163 -13.87 -5.87 4.83
N TYR A 164 -14.03 -4.86 3.96
CA TYR A 164 -13.91 -5.03 2.51
C TYR A 164 -12.63 -5.76 2.12
N SER A 165 -11.50 -5.30 2.65
CA SER A 165 -10.17 -5.80 2.33
C SER A 165 -9.94 -7.24 2.82
N LEU A 166 -10.49 -7.59 3.98
CA LEU A 166 -10.42 -8.94 4.54
C LEU A 166 -11.27 -9.96 3.78
N GLN A 167 -12.31 -9.51 3.08
CA GLN A 167 -13.14 -10.39 2.24
C GLN A 167 -12.53 -10.66 0.86
N GLN A 168 -11.41 -10.02 0.50
CA GLN A 168 -10.80 -10.23 -0.81
C GLN A 168 -9.94 -11.50 -0.82
N GLU A 169 -10.16 -12.34 -1.82
CA GLU A 169 -9.30 -13.50 -2.08
C GLU A 169 -8.00 -13.06 -2.76
N GLY A 170 -6.90 -13.77 -2.48
CA GLY A 170 -5.62 -13.58 -3.15
C GLY A 170 -4.50 -13.04 -2.27
N PRO A 171 -4.69 -11.92 -1.52
CA PRO A 171 -3.74 -11.48 -0.52
C PRO A 171 -3.45 -12.55 0.53
N ALA A 172 -2.17 -12.71 0.87
CA ALA A 172 -1.76 -13.55 1.99
C ALA A 172 -2.07 -12.87 3.34
N THR A 173 -2.08 -11.54 3.38
CA THR A 173 -2.45 -10.76 4.55
C THR A 173 -2.87 -9.33 4.18
N VAL A 174 -3.60 -8.69 5.09
CA VAL A 174 -3.96 -7.27 5.03
C VAL A 174 -3.20 -6.53 6.12
N LEU A 175 -2.36 -5.57 5.73
CA LEU A 175 -1.61 -4.72 6.64
C LEU A 175 -2.47 -3.53 7.09
N VAL A 176 -2.72 -3.43 8.39
CA VAL A 176 -3.53 -2.38 9.00
C VAL A 176 -2.82 -1.68 10.16
N GLY A 177 -2.99 -0.35 10.26
CA GLY A 177 -2.42 0.46 11.33
C GLY A 177 -3.28 0.46 12.60
N MET A 178 -2.63 0.52 13.77
CA MET A 178 -3.27 0.45 15.09
C MET A 178 -2.62 1.45 16.06
N LYS A 179 -2.72 2.75 15.79
CA LYS A 179 -2.00 3.79 16.56
C LYS A 179 -2.47 3.98 18.01
N ASN A 180 -3.61 3.39 18.39
CA ASN A 180 -4.13 3.42 19.75
C ASN A 180 -4.95 2.15 20.04
N ARG A 181 -5.32 1.96 21.31
CA ARG A 181 -6.04 0.77 21.77
C ARG A 181 -7.42 0.62 21.11
N GLN A 182 -8.15 1.71 20.95
CA GLN A 182 -9.47 1.68 20.31
C GLN A 182 -9.40 1.12 18.88
N LEU A 183 -8.43 1.57 18.08
CA LEU A 183 -8.25 1.08 16.71
C LEU A 183 -7.80 -0.39 16.66
N LEU A 184 -7.00 -0.83 17.64
CA LEU A 184 -6.68 -2.26 17.78
C LEU A 184 -7.95 -3.07 18.03
N ASP A 185 -8.76 -2.67 19.01
CA ASP A 185 -9.99 -3.38 19.37
C ASP A 185 -11.00 -3.36 18.21
N ASP A 186 -11.13 -2.24 17.49
CA ASP A 186 -11.99 -2.13 16.30
C ASP A 186 -11.52 -3.07 15.17
N ASN A 187 -10.22 -3.13 14.90
CA ASN A 187 -9.67 -4.01 13.87
C ASN A 187 -9.85 -5.49 14.23
N LEU A 188 -9.63 -5.86 15.50
CA LEU A 188 -9.84 -7.22 15.99
C LEU A 188 -11.30 -7.63 15.94
N GLN A 189 -12.22 -6.73 16.26
CA GLN A 189 -13.65 -7.00 16.15
C GLN A 189 -14.03 -7.31 14.70
N VAL A 190 -13.59 -6.50 13.74
CA VAL A 190 -13.89 -6.76 12.32
C VAL A 190 -13.26 -8.08 11.85
N PHE A 191 -12.05 -8.39 12.30
CA PHE A 191 -11.37 -9.65 11.94
C PHE A 191 -12.06 -10.90 12.51
N ASN A 192 -12.49 -10.86 13.78
CA ASN A 192 -13.07 -12.03 14.44
C ASN A 192 -14.58 -12.18 14.16
N ASP A 193 -15.32 -11.08 14.18
CA ASP A 193 -16.79 -11.10 14.20
C ASP A 193 -17.42 -10.56 12.90
N GLY A 194 -16.62 -9.93 12.03
CA GLY A 194 -17.11 -9.25 10.84
C GLY A 194 -17.89 -7.97 11.17
N LEU A 195 -18.88 -7.64 10.33
CA LEU A 195 -19.78 -6.50 10.53
C LEU A 195 -21.08 -6.96 11.17
N ASN A 196 -21.59 -6.20 12.16
CA ASN A 196 -22.92 -6.42 12.69
C ASN A 196 -24.02 -6.00 11.67
N PRO A 197 -25.31 -6.35 11.88
CA PRO A 197 -26.37 -6.07 10.90
C PRO A 197 -26.53 -4.58 10.54
N LYS A 198 -26.31 -3.67 11.50
CA LYS A 198 -26.35 -2.23 11.27
C LYS A 198 -25.17 -1.78 10.39
N GLU A 199 -23.97 -2.24 10.72
CA GLU A 199 -22.75 -1.95 9.94
C GLU A 199 -22.86 -2.52 8.52
N GLN A 200 -23.41 -3.73 8.36
CA GLN A 200 -23.61 -4.35 7.06
C GLN A 200 -24.58 -3.55 6.17
N ALA A 201 -25.65 -3.00 6.74
CA ALA A 201 -26.57 -2.12 6.00
C ALA A 201 -25.88 -0.82 5.56
N VAL A 202 -25.05 -0.23 6.43
CA VAL A 202 -24.28 0.97 6.10
C VAL A 202 -23.22 0.68 5.04
N TYR A 203 -22.51 -0.44 5.15
CA TYR A 203 -21.54 -0.93 4.17
C TYR A 203 -22.15 -1.04 2.78
N ASN A 204 -23.29 -1.69 2.65
CA ASN A 204 -23.98 -1.85 1.36
C ASN A 204 -24.39 -0.50 0.75
N HIS A 205 -24.71 0.50 1.57
CA HIS A 205 -24.98 1.85 1.08
C HIS A 205 -23.70 2.55 0.63
N VAL A 206 -22.62 2.45 1.41
CA VAL A 206 -21.31 3.06 1.09
C VAL A 206 -20.75 2.51 -0.22
N LEU A 207 -20.88 1.21 -0.50
CA LEU A 207 -20.45 0.64 -1.78
C LEU A 207 -21.17 1.30 -2.98
N LYS A 208 -22.46 1.61 -2.87
CA LYS A 208 -23.24 2.30 -3.92
C LYS A 208 -22.78 3.74 -4.16
N ILE A 209 -22.19 4.38 -3.16
CA ILE A 209 -21.56 5.71 -3.34
C ILE A 209 -20.35 5.55 -4.26
N PHE A 210 -19.51 4.54 -4.01
CA PHE A 210 -18.30 4.30 -4.80
C PHE A 210 -18.54 3.65 -6.16
N GLU A 211 -19.68 3.00 -6.40
CA GLU A 211 -20.08 2.51 -7.74
C GLU A 211 -20.14 3.62 -8.78
N LYS A 212 -20.45 4.86 -8.35
CA LYS A 212 -20.59 6.03 -9.23
C LYS A 212 -19.25 6.63 -9.68
N LEU A 213 -18.13 6.21 -9.06
CA LEU A 213 -16.81 6.74 -9.38
C LEU A 213 -16.38 6.35 -10.79
N THR A 214 -16.00 7.36 -11.57
CA THR A 214 -15.38 7.19 -12.89
C THR A 214 -13.86 7.07 -12.79
N VAL A 215 -13.24 7.74 -11.81
CA VAL A 215 -11.83 7.59 -11.45
C VAL A 215 -11.70 6.95 -10.07
N ARG A 216 -10.87 5.91 -9.96
CA ARG A 216 -10.75 5.09 -8.74
C ARG A 216 -9.37 5.15 -8.07
N HIS A 217 -8.37 5.67 -8.74
CA HIS A 217 -7.00 5.77 -8.23
C HIS A 217 -6.39 7.14 -8.58
N TRP A 218 -5.19 7.41 -8.09
CA TRP A 218 -4.45 8.65 -8.34
C TRP A 218 -3.03 8.37 -8.84
N GLU A 219 -2.87 7.31 -9.65
CA GLU A 219 -1.59 6.99 -10.29
C GLU A 219 -1.02 8.23 -11.00
N ASN A 220 0.31 8.30 -11.06
CA ASN A 220 1.10 9.39 -11.65
C ASN A 220 1.08 10.72 -10.89
N VAL A 221 0.07 11.03 -10.07
CA VAL A 221 0.01 12.31 -9.34
C VAL A 221 1.25 12.50 -8.44
N GLU A 222 1.57 11.50 -7.62
CA GLU A 222 2.69 11.56 -6.68
C GLU A 222 4.05 11.55 -7.39
N ILE A 223 4.17 10.73 -8.44
CA ILE A 223 5.41 10.58 -9.24
C ILE A 223 5.71 11.88 -10.00
N GLU A 224 4.71 12.50 -10.63
CA GLU A 224 4.88 13.77 -11.34
C GLU A 224 5.31 14.88 -10.38
N ASN A 225 4.67 14.97 -9.21
CA ASN A 225 5.05 15.95 -8.19
C ASN A 225 6.48 15.72 -7.69
N TYR A 226 6.88 14.47 -7.46
CA TYR A 226 8.26 14.14 -7.12
C TYR A 226 9.24 14.57 -8.20
N ARG A 227 8.96 14.25 -9.47
CA ARG A 227 9.85 14.60 -10.60
C ARG A 227 10.03 16.10 -10.74
N LYS A 228 8.98 16.90 -10.54
CA LYS A 228 9.06 18.37 -10.54
C LYS A 228 9.96 18.89 -9.41
N ILE A 229 9.79 18.38 -8.19
CA ILE A 229 10.66 18.74 -7.06
C ILE A 229 12.13 18.40 -7.37
N MET A 230 12.36 17.24 -7.96
CA MET A 230 13.69 16.75 -8.31
C MET A 230 14.34 17.52 -9.46
N SER A 231 13.55 18.09 -10.39
CA SER A 231 14.05 18.96 -11.46
C SER A 231 14.28 20.41 -11.02
N GLY A 232 13.95 20.76 -9.77
CA GLY A 232 14.07 22.11 -9.24
C GLY A 232 12.87 23.02 -9.59
N GLU A 233 11.80 22.47 -10.16
CA GLU A 233 10.53 23.16 -10.31
C GLU A 233 9.81 23.18 -8.95
N ALA A 234 9.26 24.33 -8.55
CA ALA A 234 8.58 24.48 -7.26
C ALA A 234 7.39 23.51 -7.14
N GLY A 235 7.61 22.36 -6.50
CA GLY A 235 6.55 21.39 -6.20
C GLY A 235 5.69 21.89 -5.06
N GLY A 236 4.40 22.07 -5.32
CA GLY A 236 3.42 22.36 -4.26
C GLY A 236 3.21 21.15 -3.36
N GLY A 237 3.32 21.35 -2.04
CA GLY A 237 2.86 20.41 -1.01
C GLY A 237 3.83 19.25 -0.73
N GLY A 238 4.50 19.32 0.41
CA GLY A 238 5.52 18.35 0.82
C GLY A 238 4.96 16.94 1.03
N PHE A 239 5.44 16.01 0.21
CA PHE A 239 5.26 14.57 0.38
C PHE A 239 6.53 13.87 0.92
N PHE A 240 7.68 14.56 0.93
CA PHE A 240 8.95 13.97 1.38
C PHE A 240 9.45 14.64 2.66
N LYS A 241 8.98 14.15 3.81
CA LYS A 241 9.67 14.26 5.10
C LYS A 241 9.81 12.89 5.72
#